data_AF-A0A7X8Z9U2-F1
#
_entry.id   AF-A0A7X8Z9U2-F1
#
_cell.length_a   1.000
_cell.length_b   1.000
_cell.length_c   1.000
_cell.angle_alpha   90.00
_cell.angle_beta   90.00
_cell.angle_gamma   90.00
#
_symmetry.space_group_name_H-M   'P 1'
#
loop_
_entity.id
_entity.type
_entity.pdbx_description
1 polymer ?
#
loop_
_entity_poly.entity_id
_entity_poly.type
_entity_poly.pdbx_seq_one_letter_code
_entity_poly.pdbx_strand_id
1 'polypeptide(L)'
;MKKKILPLLLTFLLAFGMLPATTFANEDGQAHDFADMPNNWSTAALKKAVENELLKGYTVSGKKLINANAPLKRAEMAAVVNRAFGAVKTAELNGVTDVASKAWYASDMAKAVMMGTFMKDTKMRPESNITRQEAFVVLARAFKVSSDTAENKALANYSDQNRIAAWAKKDINAMLEAGYVKGSDGKLNPNANISRAEFATVMDNLVKQYIDIPGDVTDISTSGNVLIRVPGVTLKDLTIKGDLIIADGVGEGDVTLDNVKVEGRTVVRGGGENSVIIKGNSDLSKVIVCKVDGKVRISVEGEADVEVIYVDDGSDDVLIKGNIGTLEVAGDNITAFATDANLTKAVVSGDYSAIILRDKSNMKEGNITGNASKIIVENGTAADKITISGSDAKVEGDGTVKDVEVKA
;
A
#
# COMPACT_ATOMS: atom_id res chain seq x y z
N MET A 1 -51.98 64.32 -10.15
CA MET A 1 -51.29 63.30 -10.97
C MET A 1 -49.82 63.64 -11.09
N LYS A 2 -48.94 63.19 -10.17
CA LYS A 2 -47.45 63.32 -10.27
C LYS A 2 -46.67 62.66 -9.11
N LYS A 3 -47.11 61.51 -8.57
CA LYS A 3 -46.39 60.81 -7.47
C LYS A 3 -46.45 59.27 -7.56
N LYS A 4 -46.39 58.70 -8.77
CA LYS A 4 -46.30 57.24 -8.96
C LYS A 4 -45.35 56.80 -10.08
N ILE A 5 -44.43 57.65 -10.52
CA ILE A 5 -43.48 57.32 -11.60
C ILE A 5 -42.11 56.86 -11.03
N LEU A 6 -41.75 57.29 -9.82
CA LEU A 6 -40.48 56.91 -9.19
C LEU A 6 -40.42 55.45 -8.65
N PRO A 7 -41.51 54.84 -8.14
CA PRO A 7 -41.45 53.43 -7.72
C PRO A 7 -41.47 52.46 -8.91
N LEU A 8 -41.97 52.89 -10.07
CA LEU A 8 -42.09 52.04 -11.27
C LEU A 8 -40.76 51.94 -12.05
N LEU A 9 -39.90 52.96 -11.93
CA LEU A 9 -38.57 52.96 -12.56
C LEU A 9 -37.52 52.18 -11.74
N LEU A 10 -37.75 52.00 -10.43
CA LEU A 10 -36.86 51.24 -9.55
C LEU A 10 -37.12 49.73 -9.61
N THR A 11 -38.37 49.31 -9.81
CA THR A 11 -38.72 47.89 -10.00
C THR A 11 -38.33 47.36 -11.39
N PHE A 12 -38.25 48.22 -12.41
CA PHE A 12 -37.76 47.81 -13.73
C PHE A 12 -36.22 47.70 -13.79
N LEU A 13 -35.48 48.42 -12.93
CA LEU A 13 -34.02 48.30 -12.82
C LEU A 13 -33.55 47.09 -11.98
N LEU A 14 -34.39 46.59 -11.07
CA LEU A 14 -34.09 45.39 -10.26
C LEU A 14 -34.46 44.08 -10.96
N ALA A 15 -35.32 44.11 -11.98
CA ALA A 15 -35.74 42.92 -12.72
C ALA A 15 -34.83 42.57 -13.93
N PHE A 16 -33.88 43.44 -14.30
CA PHE A 16 -32.95 43.19 -15.41
C PHE A 16 -31.54 42.74 -14.96
N GLY A 17 -31.30 42.61 -13.65
CA GLY A 17 -30.08 42.08 -13.06
C GLY A 17 -30.11 40.58 -12.74
N MET A 18 -31.22 39.89 -13.05
CA MET A 18 -31.43 38.46 -12.78
C MET A 18 -31.66 37.66 -14.08
N LEU A 19 -30.88 37.95 -15.11
CA LEU A 19 -30.63 36.93 -16.13
C LEU A 19 -29.53 36.03 -15.56
N PRO A 20 -29.74 34.71 -15.41
CA PRO A 20 -28.62 33.81 -15.19
C PRO A 20 -27.67 34.03 -16.35
N ALA A 21 -26.45 34.48 -16.08
CA ALA A 21 -25.39 34.32 -17.04
C ALA A 21 -25.33 32.81 -17.30
N THR A 22 -25.80 32.38 -18.47
CA THR A 22 -25.39 31.10 -19.02
C THR A 22 -23.90 31.23 -19.28
N THR A 23 -23.11 31.05 -18.23
CA THR A 23 -21.75 30.58 -18.40
C THR A 23 -21.90 29.28 -19.15
N PHE A 24 -21.48 29.25 -20.41
CA PHE A 24 -20.98 28.01 -20.96
C PHE A 24 -19.90 27.56 -19.98
N ALA A 25 -20.26 26.63 -19.11
CA ALA A 25 -19.27 25.83 -18.43
C ALA A 25 -18.50 25.17 -19.57
N ASN A 26 -17.26 25.61 -19.78
CA ASN A 26 -16.26 24.74 -20.38
C ASN A 26 -16.00 23.62 -19.36
N GLU A 27 -16.93 22.67 -19.29
CA GLU A 27 -16.63 21.33 -18.82
C GLU A 27 -15.92 20.61 -19.96
N ASP A 28 -14.63 20.92 -20.12
CA ASP A 28 -13.65 19.97 -20.65
C ASP A 28 -12.22 20.43 -20.33
N GLY A 29 -11.49 19.62 -19.56
CA GLY A 29 -10.04 19.56 -19.51
C GLY A 29 -9.23 20.77 -19.01
N GLN A 30 -9.03 20.89 -17.69
CA GLN A 30 -7.67 21.20 -17.20
C GLN A 30 -6.78 19.97 -17.39
N ALA A 31 -6.61 19.55 -18.66
CA ALA A 31 -5.67 18.53 -19.01
C ALA A 31 -4.27 19.16 -18.90
N HIS A 32 -3.41 18.48 -18.16
CA HIS A 32 -1.99 18.78 -18.09
C HIS A 32 -1.35 18.57 -19.48
N ASP A 33 -1.51 19.53 -20.38
CA ASP A 33 -0.94 19.47 -21.72
C ASP A 33 0.56 19.73 -21.65
N PHE A 34 1.33 18.64 -21.58
CA PHE A 34 2.77 18.68 -21.81
C PHE A 34 3.02 18.76 -23.32
N ALA A 35 3.85 19.72 -23.73
CA ALA A 35 4.11 19.98 -25.14
C ALA A 35 4.80 18.80 -25.88
N ASP A 36 5.39 17.88 -25.12
CA ASP A 36 6.07 16.66 -25.59
C ASP A 36 5.35 15.37 -25.15
N MET A 37 4.07 15.45 -24.75
CA MET A 37 3.28 14.24 -24.45
C MET A 37 3.25 13.33 -25.69
N PRO A 38 3.77 12.09 -25.61
CA PRO A 38 3.75 11.20 -26.76
C PRO A 38 2.32 10.80 -27.14
N ASN A 39 2.12 10.41 -28.38
CA ASN A 39 0.90 9.76 -28.88
C ASN A 39 1.20 8.29 -29.25
N ASN A 40 1.36 7.44 -28.23
CA ASN A 40 1.74 6.03 -28.39
C ASN A 40 1.30 5.18 -27.17
N TRP A 41 1.87 3.98 -27.03
CA TRP A 41 1.57 3.03 -25.95
C TRP A 41 1.66 3.60 -24.53
N SER A 42 2.47 4.65 -24.31
CA SER A 42 2.70 5.23 -22.98
C SER A 42 1.74 6.36 -22.62
N THR A 43 0.98 6.90 -23.58
CA THR A 43 0.18 8.12 -23.41
C THR A 43 -0.84 8.01 -22.29
N ALA A 44 -1.61 6.93 -22.27
CA ALA A 44 -2.66 6.74 -21.25
C ALA A 44 -2.04 6.64 -19.83
N ALA A 45 -0.96 5.88 -19.69
CA ALA A 45 -0.29 5.71 -18.42
C ALA A 45 0.36 7.01 -17.94
N LEU A 46 0.98 7.78 -18.83
CA LEU A 46 1.55 9.09 -18.50
C LEU A 46 0.48 10.09 -18.06
N LYS A 47 -0.67 10.14 -18.74
CA LYS A 47 -1.80 11.00 -18.35
C LYS A 47 -2.27 10.67 -16.94
N LYS A 48 -2.53 9.38 -16.66
CA LYS A 48 -2.91 8.92 -15.31
C LYS A 48 -1.84 9.23 -14.27
N ALA A 49 -0.57 9.04 -14.59
CA ALA A 49 0.51 9.37 -13.68
C ALA A 49 0.55 10.88 -13.37
N VAL A 50 0.14 11.74 -14.29
CA VAL A 50 0.05 13.18 -14.03
C VAL A 50 -1.21 13.51 -13.24
N GLU A 51 -2.37 12.97 -13.63
CA GLU A 51 -3.66 13.17 -12.96
C GLU A 51 -3.59 12.80 -11.47
N ASN A 52 -2.85 11.73 -11.13
CA ASN A 52 -2.64 11.28 -9.75
C ASN A 52 -1.44 11.96 -9.05
N GLU A 53 -0.90 13.01 -9.65
CA GLU A 53 0.28 13.78 -9.21
C GLU A 53 1.58 12.97 -9.06
N LEU A 54 1.69 11.82 -9.70
CA LEU A 54 2.89 10.98 -9.70
C LEU A 54 3.97 11.57 -10.61
N LEU A 55 3.62 12.24 -11.70
CA LEU A 55 4.61 12.93 -12.54
C LEU A 55 4.18 14.38 -12.75
N LYS A 56 5.01 15.33 -12.27
CA LYS A 56 4.73 16.77 -12.38
C LYS A 56 5.37 17.42 -13.63
N GLY A 57 6.28 16.70 -14.28
CA GLY A 57 7.09 17.19 -15.40
C GLY A 57 8.04 18.32 -15.02
N TYR A 58 8.55 19.03 -16.01
CA TYR A 58 9.54 20.11 -15.87
C TYR A 58 9.09 21.32 -16.69
N THR A 59 9.46 22.52 -16.25
CA THR A 59 9.26 23.74 -17.05
C THR A 59 10.59 24.14 -17.67
N VAL A 60 10.66 24.15 -19.00
CA VAL A 60 11.85 24.57 -19.75
C VAL A 60 11.42 25.63 -20.76
N SER A 61 12.04 26.81 -20.71
CA SER A 61 11.72 27.94 -21.60
C SER A 61 10.23 28.27 -21.67
N GLY A 62 9.54 28.24 -20.52
CA GLY A 62 8.10 28.52 -20.41
C GLY A 62 7.17 27.39 -20.88
N LYS A 63 7.70 26.26 -21.37
CA LYS A 63 6.90 25.09 -21.76
C LYS A 63 6.96 24.02 -20.69
N LYS A 64 5.80 23.41 -20.38
CA LYS A 64 5.72 22.22 -19.53
C LYS A 64 6.04 20.99 -20.38
N LEU A 65 7.02 20.20 -19.93
CA LEU A 65 7.48 18.98 -20.58
C LEU A 65 7.40 17.78 -19.64
N ILE A 66 6.97 16.64 -20.14
CA ILE A 66 6.92 15.38 -19.39
C ILE A 66 8.23 14.63 -19.48
N ASN A 67 9.01 14.82 -20.57
CA ASN A 67 10.26 14.14 -20.90
C ASN A 67 10.13 12.62 -20.83
N ALA A 68 9.14 12.05 -21.53
CA ALA A 68 8.71 10.65 -21.41
C ALA A 68 9.87 9.62 -21.51
N ASN A 69 10.85 9.85 -22.39
CA ASN A 69 11.97 8.95 -22.62
C ASN A 69 13.18 9.20 -21.69
N ALA A 70 13.15 10.23 -20.86
CA ALA A 70 14.26 10.51 -19.95
C ALA A 70 14.33 9.42 -18.86
N PRO A 71 15.54 8.97 -18.50
CA PRO A 71 15.70 8.02 -17.41
C PRO A 71 15.32 8.68 -16.08
N LEU A 72 14.67 7.91 -15.19
CA LEU A 72 14.42 8.34 -13.83
C LEU A 72 15.68 8.23 -12.97
N LYS A 73 15.91 9.22 -12.12
CA LYS A 73 16.89 9.12 -11.03
C LYS A 73 16.32 8.35 -9.83
N ARG A 74 17.21 7.82 -9.00
CA ARG A 74 16.84 7.13 -7.74
C ARG A 74 16.06 8.06 -6.79
N ALA A 75 16.47 9.32 -6.67
CA ALA A 75 15.76 10.34 -5.91
C ALA A 75 14.35 10.62 -6.47
N GLU A 76 14.21 10.67 -7.79
CA GLU A 76 12.92 10.87 -8.44
C GLU A 76 12.00 9.67 -8.22
N MET A 77 12.53 8.45 -8.34
CA MET A 77 11.78 7.22 -8.01
C MET A 77 11.25 7.28 -6.57
N ALA A 78 12.12 7.59 -5.59
CA ALA A 78 11.71 7.74 -4.20
C ALA A 78 10.57 8.76 -4.06
N ALA A 79 10.74 9.97 -4.61
CA ALA A 79 9.74 11.02 -4.54
C ALA A 79 8.39 10.64 -5.18
N VAL A 80 8.41 9.89 -6.28
CA VAL A 80 7.17 9.50 -6.98
C VAL A 80 6.44 8.38 -6.23
N VAL A 81 7.16 7.37 -5.73
CA VAL A 81 6.57 6.30 -4.92
C VAL A 81 6.01 6.86 -3.61
N ASN A 82 6.73 7.76 -2.94
CA ASN A 82 6.23 8.43 -1.73
C ASN A 82 4.91 9.17 -1.99
N ARG A 83 4.77 9.84 -3.15
CA ARG A 83 3.53 10.53 -3.54
C ARG A 83 2.40 9.56 -3.87
N ALA A 84 2.70 8.43 -4.50
CA ALA A 84 1.70 7.39 -4.78
C ALA A 84 1.08 6.86 -3.47
N PHE A 85 1.92 6.62 -2.46
CA PHE A 85 1.51 6.04 -1.18
C PHE A 85 1.12 7.07 -0.11
N GLY A 86 1.33 8.36 -0.35
CA GLY A 86 1.07 9.41 0.64
C GLY A 86 2.04 9.41 1.83
N ALA A 87 3.27 8.91 1.65
CA ALA A 87 4.21 8.73 2.74
C ALA A 87 4.66 10.04 3.39
N VAL A 88 4.57 10.08 4.72
CA VAL A 88 4.93 11.26 5.54
C VAL A 88 6.07 10.99 6.52
N LYS A 89 6.27 9.74 6.94
CA LYS A 89 7.23 9.35 7.97
C LYS A 89 8.63 9.17 7.38
N THR A 90 9.64 9.60 8.13
CA THR A 90 11.04 9.62 7.69
C THR A 90 11.92 8.82 8.62
N ALA A 91 12.85 8.05 8.06
CA ALA A 91 13.90 7.39 8.82
C ALA A 91 15.10 8.31 9.01
N GLU A 92 15.84 8.08 10.09
CA GLU A 92 17.13 8.73 10.31
C GLU A 92 18.18 8.19 9.32
N LEU A 93 18.84 9.10 8.59
CA LEU A 93 19.84 8.79 7.58
C LEU A 93 21.29 8.90 8.11
N ASN A 94 21.48 8.67 9.42
CA ASN A 94 22.82 8.65 10.02
C ASN A 94 23.72 7.62 9.30
N GLY A 95 24.91 8.06 8.91
CA GLY A 95 25.89 7.26 8.15
C GLY A 95 25.72 7.27 6.63
N VAL A 96 24.66 7.90 6.10
CA VAL A 96 24.50 8.12 4.66
C VAL A 96 25.30 9.36 4.25
N THR A 97 26.19 9.22 3.26
CA THR A 97 27.20 10.24 2.92
C THR A 97 26.85 11.08 1.69
N ASP A 98 25.93 10.62 0.85
CA ASP A 98 25.59 11.24 -0.44
C ASP A 98 24.16 11.80 -0.50
N VAL A 99 23.50 11.92 0.65
CA VAL A 99 22.20 12.61 0.80
C VAL A 99 22.39 13.83 1.68
N ALA A 100 22.66 14.98 1.04
CA ALA A 100 22.79 16.25 1.77
C ALA A 100 21.43 16.67 2.36
N SER A 101 21.39 17.06 3.64
CA SER A 101 20.14 17.39 4.36
C SER A 101 19.29 18.50 3.74
N LYS A 102 19.91 19.39 2.96
CA LYS A 102 19.24 20.50 2.25
C LYS A 102 18.89 20.16 0.79
N ALA A 103 19.24 18.98 0.29
CA ALA A 103 18.87 18.57 -1.06
C ALA A 103 17.35 18.41 -1.15
N TRP A 104 16.76 18.75 -2.30
CA TRP A 104 15.32 18.67 -2.51
C TRP A 104 14.75 17.27 -2.26
N TYR A 105 15.56 16.24 -2.52
CA TYR A 105 15.21 14.82 -2.37
C TYR A 105 15.52 14.26 -0.98
N ALA A 106 16.12 15.01 -0.05
CA ALA A 106 16.59 14.47 1.22
C ALA A 106 15.45 13.84 2.03
N SER A 107 14.31 14.53 2.12
CA SER A 107 13.11 14.02 2.78
C SER A 107 12.56 12.80 2.06
N ASP A 108 12.53 12.80 0.73
CA ASP A 108 12.00 11.67 -0.04
C ASP A 108 12.87 10.41 0.08
N MET A 109 14.19 10.57 0.16
CA MET A 109 15.09 9.44 0.45
C MET A 109 14.86 8.89 1.85
N ALA A 110 14.67 9.75 2.85
CA ALA A 110 14.38 9.33 4.22
C ALA A 110 13.03 8.60 4.34
N LYS A 111 12.00 9.06 3.62
CA LYS A 111 10.70 8.39 3.52
C LYS A 111 10.80 7.04 2.82
N ALA A 112 11.55 6.96 1.72
CA ALA A 112 11.72 5.70 1.00
C ALA A 112 12.44 4.62 1.83
N VAL A 113 13.37 5.04 2.71
CA VAL A 113 13.97 4.15 3.72
C VAL A 113 12.94 3.73 4.76
N MET A 114 12.17 4.67 5.31
CA MET A 114 11.11 4.36 6.28
C MET A 114 10.09 3.36 5.71
N MET A 115 9.63 3.58 4.48
CA MET A 115 8.69 2.69 3.79
C MET A 115 9.25 1.30 3.47
N GLY A 116 10.56 1.08 3.64
CA GLY A 116 11.24 -0.15 3.22
C GLY A 116 11.37 -0.31 1.70
N THR A 117 11.10 0.73 0.91
CA THR A 117 11.19 0.66 -0.56
C THR A 117 12.64 0.80 -1.03
N PHE A 118 13.44 1.60 -0.31
CA PHE A 118 14.88 1.70 -0.47
C PHE A 118 15.59 1.20 0.80
N MET A 119 16.67 0.44 0.63
CA MET A 119 17.50 0.04 1.77
C MET A 119 18.48 1.16 2.12
N LYS A 120 18.66 1.43 3.42
CA LYS A 120 19.68 2.36 3.89
C LYS A 120 21.08 1.80 3.61
N ASP A 121 21.96 2.62 3.07
CA ASP A 121 23.35 2.29 2.75
C ASP A 121 24.21 3.56 2.92
N THR A 122 25.52 3.43 3.10
CA THR A 122 26.47 4.55 3.16
C THR A 122 26.38 5.45 1.93
N LYS A 123 26.04 4.88 0.76
CA LYS A 123 25.77 5.62 -0.47
C LYS A 123 24.46 5.17 -1.11
N MET A 124 23.45 6.03 -1.08
CA MET A 124 22.13 5.74 -1.65
C MET A 124 22.01 6.10 -3.14
N ARG A 125 22.98 6.85 -3.67
CA ARG A 125 23.13 7.26 -5.07
C ARG A 125 21.92 8.04 -5.61
N PRO A 126 21.38 9.05 -4.90
CA PRO A 126 20.12 9.72 -5.27
C PRO A 126 20.11 10.30 -6.69
N GLU A 127 21.25 10.83 -7.14
CA GLU A 127 21.38 11.49 -8.44
C GLU A 127 21.70 10.52 -9.60
N SER A 128 21.93 9.24 -9.31
CA SER A 128 22.13 8.22 -10.35
C SER A 128 20.81 7.81 -10.99
N ASN A 129 20.83 7.50 -12.28
CA ASN A 129 19.70 6.87 -12.95
C ASN A 129 19.43 5.50 -12.33
N ILE A 130 18.15 5.16 -12.15
CA ILE A 130 17.72 3.89 -11.59
C ILE A 130 17.56 2.84 -12.72
N THR A 131 18.10 1.65 -12.50
CA THR A 131 17.94 0.55 -13.46
C THR A 131 16.56 -0.08 -13.37
N ARG A 132 16.14 -0.81 -14.41
CA ARG A 132 14.86 -1.54 -14.43
C ARG A 132 14.77 -2.55 -13.28
N GLN A 133 15.83 -3.30 -12.99
CA GLN A 133 15.80 -4.25 -11.87
C GLN A 133 15.68 -3.54 -10.51
N GLU A 134 16.36 -2.41 -10.32
CA GLU A 134 16.24 -1.62 -9.09
C GLU A 134 14.82 -1.05 -8.95
N ALA A 135 14.24 -0.51 -10.03
CA ALA A 135 12.89 0.03 -10.04
C ALA A 135 11.83 -1.03 -9.73
N PHE A 136 11.93 -2.23 -10.32
CA PHE A 136 10.98 -3.31 -10.07
C PHE A 136 11.03 -3.82 -8.64
N VAL A 137 12.23 -3.88 -8.06
CA VAL A 137 12.41 -4.26 -6.65
C VAL A 137 11.82 -3.21 -5.71
N VAL A 138 12.04 -1.91 -5.98
CA VAL A 138 11.42 -0.82 -5.21
C VAL A 138 9.89 -0.96 -5.22
N LEU A 139 9.29 -1.21 -6.38
CA LEU A 139 7.84 -1.35 -6.53
C LEU A 139 7.31 -2.64 -5.91
N ALA A 140 7.99 -3.78 -6.10
CA ALA A 140 7.62 -5.03 -5.46
C ALA A 140 7.54 -4.89 -3.93
N ARG A 141 8.51 -4.20 -3.33
CA ARG A 141 8.53 -3.91 -1.88
C ARG A 141 7.39 -2.99 -1.46
N ALA A 142 7.15 -1.91 -2.21
CA ALA A 142 6.09 -0.95 -1.90
C ALA A 142 4.71 -1.62 -1.86
N PHE A 143 4.42 -2.47 -2.85
CA PHE A 143 3.16 -3.20 -3.01
C PHE A 143 3.15 -4.59 -2.35
N LYS A 144 4.21 -4.93 -1.62
CA LYS A 144 4.44 -6.25 -1.00
C LYS A 144 4.18 -7.40 -1.97
N VAL A 145 4.51 -7.25 -3.25
CA VAL A 145 4.31 -8.28 -4.27
C VAL A 145 5.31 -9.40 -4.01
N SER A 146 4.80 -10.59 -3.69
CA SER A 146 5.59 -11.78 -3.38
C SER A 146 5.16 -12.94 -4.26
N SER A 147 6.09 -13.86 -4.52
CA SER A 147 5.80 -15.16 -5.12
C SER A 147 5.95 -16.22 -4.04
N ASP A 148 4.95 -17.10 -3.97
CA ASP A 148 4.99 -18.29 -3.10
C ASP A 148 5.79 -19.43 -3.74
N THR A 149 6.25 -19.26 -4.99
CA THR A 149 7.04 -20.27 -5.70
C THR A 149 8.54 -19.98 -5.60
N ALA A 150 9.30 -20.96 -5.10
CA ALA A 150 10.76 -20.83 -4.97
C ALA A 150 11.50 -20.90 -6.32
N GLU A 151 10.82 -21.29 -7.40
CA GLU A 151 11.45 -21.70 -8.65
C GLU A 151 11.70 -20.56 -9.65
N ASN A 152 11.29 -19.32 -9.36
CA ASN A 152 11.42 -18.16 -10.25
C ASN A 152 11.00 -18.46 -11.71
N LYS A 153 9.91 -19.20 -11.91
CA LYS A 153 9.53 -19.78 -13.20
C LYS A 153 9.29 -18.73 -14.28
N ALA A 154 8.76 -17.57 -13.91
CA ALA A 154 8.48 -16.52 -14.89
C ALA A 154 9.75 -15.92 -15.51
N LEU A 155 10.90 -15.96 -14.81
CA LEU A 155 12.18 -15.49 -15.35
C LEU A 155 12.68 -16.36 -16.51
N ALA A 156 12.33 -17.64 -16.54
CA ALA A 156 12.79 -18.59 -17.57
C ALA A 156 12.37 -18.17 -19.00
N ASN A 157 11.33 -17.34 -19.12
CA ASN A 157 10.83 -16.83 -20.40
C ASN A 157 11.73 -15.74 -21.02
N TYR A 158 12.77 -15.29 -20.33
CA TYR A 158 13.60 -14.15 -20.75
C TYR A 158 15.05 -14.56 -20.99
N SER A 159 15.53 -14.24 -22.20
CA SER A 159 16.88 -14.62 -22.66
C SER A 159 18.02 -13.99 -21.86
N ASP A 160 17.74 -12.89 -21.15
CA ASP A 160 18.70 -12.14 -20.35
C ASP A 160 18.50 -12.32 -18.82
N GLN A 161 17.75 -13.33 -18.39
CA GLN A 161 17.52 -13.62 -16.96
C GLN A 161 18.82 -13.77 -16.14
N ASN A 162 19.91 -14.22 -16.76
CA ASN A 162 21.22 -14.36 -16.12
C ASN A 162 21.91 -13.02 -15.84
N ARG A 163 21.40 -11.90 -16.38
CA ARG A 163 21.88 -10.54 -16.09
C ARG A 163 21.19 -9.91 -14.88
N ILE A 164 20.14 -10.55 -14.35
CA ILE A 164 19.43 -10.12 -13.15
C ILE A 164 20.30 -10.45 -11.93
N ALA A 165 20.56 -9.45 -11.09
CA ALA A 165 21.29 -9.66 -9.86
C ALA A 165 20.52 -10.61 -8.93
N ALA A 166 21.24 -11.46 -8.18
CA ALA A 166 20.61 -12.47 -7.32
C ALA A 166 19.56 -11.88 -6.35
N TRP A 167 19.86 -10.72 -5.77
CA TRP A 167 18.97 -9.99 -4.85
C TRP A 167 17.67 -9.51 -5.50
N ALA A 168 17.62 -9.37 -6.83
CA ALA A 168 16.47 -8.84 -7.55
C ALA A 168 15.56 -9.94 -8.11
N LYS A 169 16.03 -11.20 -8.18
CA LYS A 169 15.34 -12.28 -8.90
C LYS A 169 13.94 -12.55 -8.35
N LYS A 170 13.81 -12.70 -7.03
CA LYS A 170 12.55 -13.02 -6.36
C LYS A 170 11.49 -11.94 -6.62
N ASP A 171 11.86 -10.68 -6.38
CA ASP A 171 10.97 -9.53 -6.54
C ASP A 171 10.53 -9.34 -8.00
N ILE A 172 11.47 -9.47 -8.95
CA ILE A 172 11.16 -9.36 -10.38
C ILE A 172 10.28 -10.53 -10.84
N ASN A 173 10.56 -11.75 -10.36
CA ASN A 173 9.71 -12.90 -10.67
C ASN A 173 8.28 -12.68 -10.18
N ALA A 174 8.11 -12.20 -8.94
CA ALA A 174 6.79 -11.92 -8.38
C ALA A 174 6.02 -10.87 -9.21
N MET A 175 6.70 -9.80 -9.62
CA MET A 175 6.10 -8.76 -10.47
C MET A 175 5.71 -9.28 -11.87
N LEU A 176 6.43 -10.28 -12.39
CA LEU A 176 6.13 -10.93 -13.67
C LEU A 176 4.94 -11.89 -13.55
N GLU A 177 4.91 -12.71 -12.49
CA GLU A 177 3.79 -13.64 -12.22
C GLU A 177 2.48 -12.89 -11.98
N ALA A 178 2.55 -11.76 -11.28
CA ALA A 178 1.40 -10.87 -11.08
C ALA A 178 1.03 -10.06 -12.34
N GLY A 179 1.83 -10.13 -13.41
CA GLY A 179 1.55 -9.45 -14.68
C GLY A 179 1.75 -7.92 -14.66
N TYR A 180 2.35 -7.36 -13.60
CA TYR A 180 2.56 -5.92 -13.47
C TYR A 180 3.69 -5.39 -14.34
N VAL A 181 4.71 -6.23 -14.59
CA VAL A 181 5.81 -5.91 -15.51
C VAL A 181 5.88 -6.92 -16.63
N LYS A 182 6.45 -6.49 -17.76
CA LYS A 182 6.78 -7.34 -18.89
C LYS A 182 8.08 -6.90 -19.53
N GLY A 183 8.77 -7.84 -20.19
CA GLY A 183 9.90 -7.51 -21.04
C GLY A 183 9.49 -6.93 -22.40
N SER A 184 10.50 -6.63 -23.21
CA SER A 184 10.39 -6.31 -24.63
C SER A 184 11.31 -7.25 -25.41
N ASP A 185 10.84 -7.75 -26.54
CA ASP A 185 11.64 -8.56 -27.47
C ASP A 185 12.31 -9.77 -26.79
N GLY A 186 11.59 -10.43 -25.88
CA GLY A 186 12.08 -11.59 -25.13
C GLY A 186 13.18 -11.27 -24.09
N LYS A 187 13.30 -10.00 -23.68
CA LYS A 187 14.29 -9.50 -22.72
C LYS A 187 13.68 -8.59 -21.65
N LEU A 188 14.20 -8.65 -20.43
CA LEU A 188 13.83 -7.74 -19.35
C LEU A 188 14.68 -6.47 -19.31
N ASN A 189 15.87 -6.52 -19.90
CA ASN A 189 16.88 -5.46 -19.90
C ASN A 189 17.19 -4.95 -18.47
N PRO A 190 17.55 -5.83 -17.51
CA PRO A 190 17.57 -5.49 -16.08
C PRO A 190 18.56 -4.35 -15.73
N ASN A 191 19.64 -4.20 -16.49
CA ASN A 191 20.67 -3.19 -16.28
C ASN A 191 20.44 -1.88 -17.07
N ALA A 192 19.40 -1.82 -17.92
CA ALA A 192 19.04 -0.57 -18.58
C ALA A 192 18.35 0.37 -17.58
N ASN A 193 18.49 1.67 -17.78
CA ASN A 193 17.77 2.66 -16.97
C ASN A 193 16.29 2.66 -17.35
N ILE A 194 15.40 2.77 -16.36
CA ILE A 194 13.96 2.89 -16.61
C ILE A 194 13.61 4.32 -17.03
N SER A 195 12.84 4.47 -18.11
CA SER A 195 12.29 5.76 -18.52
C SER A 195 11.04 6.15 -17.73
N ARG A 196 10.68 7.43 -17.77
CA ARG A 196 9.44 7.94 -17.17
C ARG A 196 8.18 7.30 -17.76
N ALA A 197 8.17 7.05 -19.08
CA ALA A 197 7.11 6.34 -19.77
C ALA A 197 6.93 4.91 -19.27
N GLU A 198 8.03 4.15 -19.20
CA GLU A 198 7.98 2.77 -18.70
C GLU A 198 7.53 2.71 -17.24
N PHE A 199 8.06 3.60 -16.40
CA PHE A 199 7.64 3.69 -15.00
C PHE A 199 6.14 3.99 -14.87
N ALA A 200 5.63 4.97 -15.63
CA ALA A 200 4.20 5.31 -15.62
C ALA A 200 3.34 4.10 -16.01
N THR A 201 3.75 3.32 -17.01
CA THR A 201 3.05 2.10 -17.41
C THR A 201 3.06 1.04 -16.31
N VAL A 202 4.18 0.84 -15.61
CA VAL A 202 4.22 -0.10 -14.49
C VAL A 202 3.29 0.37 -13.36
N MET A 203 3.28 1.67 -13.04
CA MET A 203 2.36 2.22 -12.04
C MET A 203 0.89 2.08 -12.44
N ASP A 204 0.53 2.31 -13.71
CA ASP A 204 -0.84 2.09 -14.19
C ASP A 204 -1.22 0.61 -14.15
N ASN A 205 -0.28 -0.32 -14.35
CA ASN A 205 -0.57 -1.75 -14.16
C ASN A 205 -0.78 -2.10 -12.69
N LEU A 206 0.00 -1.48 -11.79
CA LEU A 206 -0.05 -1.72 -10.35
C LEU A 206 -1.26 -1.09 -9.67
N VAL A 207 -1.76 0.05 -10.13
CA VAL A 207 -2.87 0.78 -9.50
C VAL A 207 -3.77 1.37 -10.57
N LYS A 208 -5.03 0.94 -10.58
CA LYS A 208 -6.03 1.46 -11.53
C LYS A 208 -6.79 2.65 -10.98
N GLN A 209 -6.94 2.74 -9.66
CA GLN A 209 -7.61 3.86 -9.01
C GLN A 209 -6.91 4.25 -7.71
N TYR A 210 -6.72 5.56 -7.55
CA TYR A 210 -6.29 6.17 -6.30
C TYR A 210 -7.51 6.81 -5.64
N ILE A 211 -7.68 6.57 -4.35
CA ILE A 211 -8.68 7.25 -3.51
C ILE A 211 -7.91 8.20 -2.61
N ASP A 212 -8.07 9.49 -2.88
CA ASP A 212 -7.36 10.58 -2.23
C ASP A 212 -8.28 11.70 -1.71
N ILE A 213 -9.58 11.40 -1.67
CA ILE A 213 -10.61 12.23 -1.05
C ILE A 213 -11.33 11.37 0.01
N PRO A 214 -11.42 11.82 1.27
CA PRO A 214 -12.18 11.14 2.32
C PRO A 214 -13.68 11.05 1.98
N GLY A 215 -14.36 10.03 2.50
CA GLY A 215 -15.79 9.84 2.35
C GLY A 215 -16.21 8.44 1.94
N ASP A 216 -17.50 8.31 1.63
CA ASP A 216 -18.08 7.07 1.13
C ASP A 216 -17.73 6.87 -0.34
N VAL A 217 -17.27 5.67 -0.68
CA VAL A 217 -16.97 5.25 -2.05
C VAL A 217 -17.82 4.02 -2.37
N THR A 218 -18.74 4.20 -3.31
CA THR A 218 -19.68 3.17 -3.77
C THR A 218 -19.45 2.77 -5.23
N ASP A 219 -18.45 3.36 -5.88
CA ASP A 219 -18.05 3.02 -7.25
C ASP A 219 -16.53 3.04 -7.38
N ILE A 220 -16.01 2.01 -8.04
CA ILE A 220 -14.57 1.82 -8.25
C ILE A 220 -14.32 1.25 -9.65
N SER A 221 -13.05 1.27 -10.05
CA SER A 221 -12.61 0.64 -11.28
C SER A 221 -13.06 -0.82 -11.34
N THR A 222 -13.57 -1.23 -12.50
CA THR A 222 -14.10 -2.58 -12.74
C THR A 222 -13.01 -3.66 -12.77
N SER A 223 -11.73 -3.26 -12.73
CA SER A 223 -10.60 -4.19 -12.71
C SER A 223 -9.37 -3.56 -12.07
N GLY A 224 -8.45 -4.42 -11.62
CA GLY A 224 -7.15 -4.03 -11.08
C GLY A 224 -7.21 -3.54 -9.64
N ASN A 225 -6.07 -3.01 -9.19
CA ASN A 225 -5.87 -2.68 -7.79
C ASN A 225 -6.37 -1.26 -7.46
N VAL A 226 -6.85 -1.09 -6.23
CA VAL A 226 -7.31 0.18 -5.67
C VAL A 226 -6.39 0.59 -4.52
N LEU A 227 -5.94 1.85 -4.51
CA LEU A 227 -5.06 2.38 -3.47
C LEU A 227 -5.73 3.55 -2.74
N ILE A 228 -5.93 3.42 -1.44
CA ILE A 228 -6.42 4.49 -0.54
C ILE A 228 -5.20 5.16 0.09
N ARG A 229 -5.06 6.49 -0.08
CA ARG A 229 -3.93 7.27 0.47
C ARG A 229 -4.34 8.41 1.39
N VAL A 230 -5.60 8.44 1.83
CA VAL A 230 -6.11 9.41 2.81
C VAL A 230 -7.02 8.71 3.83
N PRO A 231 -7.11 9.19 5.08
CA PRO A 231 -7.98 8.63 6.08
C PRO A 231 -9.45 9.00 5.87
N GLY A 232 -10.35 8.37 6.61
CA GLY A 232 -11.79 8.65 6.61
C GLY A 232 -12.50 8.13 5.37
N VAL A 233 -11.98 7.06 4.76
CA VAL A 233 -12.58 6.42 3.58
C VAL A 233 -13.42 5.24 4.02
N THR A 234 -14.66 5.18 3.53
CA THR A 234 -15.52 4.01 3.70
C THR A 234 -15.87 3.44 2.32
N LEU A 235 -15.40 2.23 2.03
CA LEU A 235 -15.80 1.48 0.85
C LEU A 235 -17.12 0.74 1.14
N LYS A 236 -18.13 0.87 0.28
CA LYS A 236 -19.47 0.30 0.51
C LYS A 236 -20.02 -0.47 -0.68
N ASP A 237 -20.44 -1.72 -0.46
CA ASP A 237 -21.12 -2.55 -1.45
C ASP A 237 -20.29 -2.79 -2.73
N LEU A 238 -18.99 -3.02 -2.57
CA LEU A 238 -18.02 -3.11 -3.67
C LEU A 238 -17.38 -4.49 -3.80
N THR A 239 -16.98 -4.84 -5.02
CA THR A 239 -16.07 -5.96 -5.28
C THR A 239 -14.80 -5.44 -5.96
N ILE A 240 -13.68 -5.51 -5.26
CA ILE A 240 -12.36 -5.17 -5.79
C ILE A 240 -11.76 -6.43 -6.44
N LYS A 241 -11.54 -6.36 -7.76
CA LYS A 241 -11.02 -7.48 -8.55
C LYS A 241 -9.51 -7.72 -8.39
N GLY A 242 -8.77 -6.73 -7.91
CA GLY A 242 -7.34 -6.83 -7.63
C GLY A 242 -7.03 -6.68 -6.16
N ASP A 243 -5.83 -6.18 -5.87
CA ASP A 243 -5.41 -5.85 -4.52
C ASP A 243 -6.06 -4.54 -4.04
N LEU A 244 -6.41 -4.49 -2.76
CA LEU A 244 -6.71 -3.25 -2.03
C LEU A 244 -5.47 -2.81 -1.25
N ILE A 245 -5.01 -1.59 -1.43
CA ILE A 245 -3.85 -1.04 -0.71
C ILE A 245 -4.32 0.11 0.16
N ILE A 246 -4.22 -0.05 1.48
CA ILE A 246 -4.41 1.01 2.47
C ILE A 246 -3.03 1.61 2.73
N ALA A 247 -2.69 2.67 2.01
CA ALA A 247 -1.35 3.22 1.92
C ALA A 247 -0.96 4.12 3.11
N ASP A 248 0.32 4.47 3.19
CA ASP A 248 0.96 5.22 4.28
C ASP A 248 0.27 6.58 4.56
N GLY A 249 -0.34 7.19 3.54
CA GLY A 249 -1.07 8.46 3.66
C GLY A 249 -2.35 8.42 4.50
N VAL A 250 -2.87 7.23 4.81
CA VAL A 250 -3.92 7.06 5.82
C VAL A 250 -3.41 7.43 7.21
N GLY A 251 -2.10 7.29 7.47
CA GLY A 251 -1.46 7.67 8.72
C GLY A 251 -2.07 6.92 9.91
N GLU A 252 -2.55 7.66 10.91
CA GLU A 252 -3.23 7.15 12.12
C GLU A 252 -4.76 7.21 12.02
N GLY A 253 -5.30 7.64 10.88
CA GLY A 253 -6.74 7.70 10.68
C GLY A 253 -7.34 6.33 10.34
N ASP A 254 -8.58 6.33 9.87
CA ASP A 254 -9.36 5.12 9.66
C ASP A 254 -9.72 4.83 8.20
N VAL A 255 -9.90 3.54 7.92
CA VAL A 255 -10.55 3.03 6.71
C VAL A 255 -11.57 1.97 7.12
N THR A 256 -12.76 2.06 6.56
CA THR A 256 -13.85 1.11 6.78
C THR A 256 -14.23 0.38 5.49
N LEU A 257 -14.35 -0.95 5.58
CA LEU A 257 -14.85 -1.83 4.52
C LEU A 257 -16.21 -2.36 4.96
N ASP A 258 -17.27 -1.94 4.27
CA ASP A 258 -18.66 -2.27 4.58
C ASP A 258 -19.29 -3.03 3.42
N ASN A 259 -19.51 -4.34 3.59
CA ASN A 259 -19.98 -5.23 2.52
C ASN A 259 -19.04 -5.18 1.28
N VAL A 260 -17.74 -5.31 1.52
CA VAL A 260 -16.71 -5.25 0.47
C VAL A 260 -16.05 -6.61 0.28
N LYS A 261 -16.02 -7.09 -0.96
CA LYS A 261 -15.23 -8.26 -1.35
C LYS A 261 -13.92 -7.83 -1.99
N VAL A 262 -12.80 -8.41 -1.55
CA VAL A 262 -11.49 -8.24 -2.19
C VAL A 262 -11.04 -9.59 -2.76
N GLU A 263 -10.96 -9.70 -4.08
CA GLU A 263 -10.53 -10.94 -4.76
C GLU A 263 -9.01 -11.12 -4.77
N GLY A 264 -8.26 -10.02 -4.64
CA GLY A 264 -6.82 -10.03 -4.41
C GLY A 264 -6.47 -9.96 -2.92
N ARG A 265 -5.36 -9.30 -2.62
CA ARG A 265 -4.84 -9.11 -1.26
C ARG A 265 -5.25 -7.74 -0.74
N THR A 266 -5.42 -7.62 0.56
CA THR A 266 -5.50 -6.31 1.22
C THR A 266 -4.16 -6.00 1.88
N VAL A 267 -3.44 -4.99 1.40
CA VAL A 267 -2.15 -4.57 1.95
C VAL A 267 -2.38 -3.34 2.84
N VAL A 268 -2.07 -3.47 4.12
CA VAL A 268 -2.26 -2.44 5.15
C VAL A 268 -0.91 -1.85 5.54
N ARG A 269 -0.68 -0.61 5.10
CA ARG A 269 0.52 0.20 5.40
C ARG A 269 0.19 1.42 6.28
N GLY A 270 -1.06 1.84 6.28
CA GLY A 270 -1.58 2.92 7.12
C GLY A 270 -2.81 2.49 7.91
N GLY A 271 -3.24 3.35 8.84
CA GLY A 271 -4.28 3.07 9.82
C GLY A 271 -3.73 3.20 11.25
N GLY A 272 -4.52 3.74 12.18
CA GLY A 272 -4.16 3.82 13.61
C GLY A 272 -4.84 2.74 14.47
N GLU A 273 -4.85 2.91 15.79
CA GLU A 273 -5.47 1.98 16.75
C GLU A 273 -7.00 1.80 16.57
N ASN A 274 -7.65 2.69 15.80
CA ASN A 274 -9.08 2.65 15.49
C ASN A 274 -9.42 2.23 14.05
N SER A 275 -8.40 1.96 13.25
CA SER A 275 -8.45 1.43 11.88
C SER A 275 -7.82 0.06 11.90
N VAL A 276 -8.00 -0.84 10.93
CA VAL A 276 -8.92 -0.90 9.79
C VAL A 276 -10.18 -1.65 10.23
N ILE A 277 -11.34 -1.16 9.82
CA ILE A 277 -12.63 -1.76 10.20
C ILE A 277 -13.18 -2.57 9.01
N ILE A 278 -13.47 -3.83 9.23
CA ILE A 278 -13.98 -4.77 8.23
C ILE A 278 -15.31 -5.31 8.76
N LYS A 279 -16.42 -4.95 8.13
CA LYS A 279 -17.77 -5.22 8.66
C LYS A 279 -18.77 -5.57 7.57
N GLY A 280 -20.00 -5.88 7.98
CA GLY A 280 -21.06 -6.35 7.07
C GLY A 280 -20.73 -7.75 6.56
N ASN A 281 -20.98 -8.01 5.27
CA ASN A 281 -20.60 -9.28 4.63
C ASN A 281 -19.28 -9.15 3.87
N SER A 282 -18.33 -8.37 4.40
CA SER A 282 -17.02 -8.20 3.75
C SER A 282 -16.26 -9.53 3.72
N ASP A 283 -15.57 -9.79 2.61
CA ASP A 283 -14.88 -11.06 2.33
C ASP A 283 -13.47 -10.77 1.81
N LEU A 284 -12.47 -11.05 2.65
CA LEU A 284 -11.06 -10.80 2.38
C LEU A 284 -10.24 -12.07 2.61
N SER A 285 -9.67 -12.63 1.54
CA SER A 285 -8.86 -13.85 1.65
C SER A 285 -7.53 -13.64 2.38
N LYS A 286 -6.83 -12.53 2.12
CA LYS A 286 -5.54 -12.25 2.77
C LYS A 286 -5.35 -10.77 3.06
N VAL A 287 -5.15 -10.45 4.33
CA VAL A 287 -4.75 -9.13 4.82
C VAL A 287 -3.27 -9.18 5.18
N ILE A 288 -2.45 -8.34 4.57
CA ILE A 288 -1.01 -8.20 4.86
C ILE A 288 -0.82 -6.90 5.65
N VAL A 289 -0.50 -7.01 6.93
CA VAL A 289 -0.19 -5.87 7.80
C VAL A 289 1.31 -5.61 7.74
N CYS A 290 1.70 -4.44 7.28
CA CYS A 290 3.09 -4.07 7.04
C CYS A 290 3.33 -2.56 7.18
N LYS A 291 2.64 -1.95 8.16
CA LYS A 291 2.93 -0.59 8.62
C LYS A 291 4.39 -0.55 9.11
N VAL A 292 4.99 0.63 9.10
CA VAL A 292 6.42 0.81 9.41
C VAL A 292 6.65 1.77 10.56
N ASP A 293 5.57 2.29 11.15
CA ASP A 293 5.60 3.22 12.26
C ASP A 293 4.26 3.21 12.99
N GLY A 294 4.27 3.25 14.32
CA GLY A 294 3.04 3.29 15.12
C GLY A 294 2.25 1.99 15.09
N LYS A 295 1.08 2.02 15.72
CA LYS A 295 0.21 0.85 15.88
C LYS A 295 -0.90 0.82 14.85
N VAL A 296 -1.40 -0.36 14.56
CA VAL A 296 -2.56 -0.55 13.69
C VAL A 296 -3.47 -1.62 14.26
N ARG A 297 -4.79 -1.41 14.17
CA ARG A 297 -5.78 -2.43 14.50
C ARG A 297 -6.30 -3.11 13.23
N ILE A 298 -6.80 -4.32 13.33
CA ILE A 298 -7.67 -4.93 12.32
C ILE A 298 -8.91 -5.41 13.09
N SER A 299 -10.05 -4.77 12.84
CA SER A 299 -11.33 -5.05 13.51
C SER A 299 -12.26 -5.76 12.54
N VAL A 300 -12.47 -7.06 12.75
CA VAL A 300 -13.43 -7.87 11.97
C VAL A 300 -14.74 -7.94 12.74
N GLU A 301 -15.82 -7.42 12.16
CA GLU A 301 -17.10 -7.20 12.85
C GLU A 301 -18.26 -7.86 12.12
N GLY A 302 -19.25 -8.32 12.91
CA GLY A 302 -20.47 -8.92 12.38
C GLY A 302 -20.19 -10.24 11.65
N GLU A 303 -20.64 -10.32 10.40
CA GLU A 303 -20.53 -11.51 9.53
C GLU A 303 -19.35 -11.43 8.56
N ALA A 304 -18.45 -10.45 8.73
CA ALA A 304 -17.29 -10.32 7.87
C ALA A 304 -16.35 -11.52 8.03
N ASP A 305 -15.77 -11.96 6.92
CA ASP A 305 -14.85 -13.09 6.86
C ASP A 305 -13.45 -12.61 6.44
N VAL A 306 -12.46 -12.99 7.24
CA VAL A 306 -11.04 -12.77 6.96
C VAL A 306 -10.30 -14.09 7.15
N GLU A 307 -9.90 -14.69 6.04
CA GLU A 307 -9.28 -16.03 6.06
C GLU A 307 -7.87 -15.97 6.65
N VAL A 308 -7.04 -15.01 6.24
CA VAL A 308 -5.67 -14.85 6.75
C VAL A 308 -5.35 -13.39 7.06
N ILE A 309 -4.87 -13.13 8.27
CA ILE A 309 -4.10 -11.92 8.60
C ILE A 309 -2.63 -12.33 8.72
N TYR A 310 -1.81 -11.80 7.82
CA TYR A 310 -0.37 -11.99 7.76
C TYR A 310 0.34 -10.72 8.20
N VAL A 311 1.11 -10.80 9.28
CA VAL A 311 1.81 -9.67 9.88
C VAL A 311 3.29 -9.71 9.54
N ASP A 312 3.71 -8.73 8.74
CA ASP A 312 5.08 -8.42 8.31
C ASP A 312 5.36 -6.94 8.62
N ASP A 313 5.01 -6.57 9.85
CA ASP A 313 5.14 -5.23 10.42
C ASP A 313 6.60 -4.93 10.81
N GLY A 314 7.09 -3.76 10.45
CA GLY A 314 8.44 -3.30 10.85
C GLY A 314 8.46 -2.50 12.15
N SER A 315 7.32 -2.32 12.81
CA SER A 315 7.07 -1.41 13.91
C SER A 315 6.09 -1.99 14.95
N ASP A 316 6.07 -1.38 16.14
CA ASP A 316 5.15 -1.47 17.29
C ASP A 316 4.12 -2.65 17.33
N ASP A 317 2.93 -2.38 17.87
CA ASP A 317 1.92 -3.39 18.22
C ASP A 317 0.87 -3.51 17.11
N VAL A 318 0.57 -4.74 16.68
CA VAL A 318 -0.58 -5.02 15.80
C VAL A 318 -1.75 -5.53 16.62
N LEU A 319 -2.86 -4.79 16.62
CA LEU A 319 -4.06 -5.13 17.38
C LEU A 319 -5.05 -5.87 16.49
N ILE A 320 -5.59 -6.99 16.94
CA ILE A 320 -6.50 -7.84 16.16
C ILE A 320 -7.74 -8.14 16.97
N LYS A 321 -8.90 -7.98 16.36
CA LYS A 321 -10.21 -8.19 16.98
C LYS A 321 -11.15 -8.89 16.01
N GLY A 322 -12.04 -9.73 16.54
CA GLY A 322 -13.11 -10.36 15.76
C GLY A 322 -12.86 -11.83 15.43
N ASN A 323 -13.54 -12.33 14.41
CA ASN A 323 -13.39 -13.72 13.96
C ASN A 323 -12.40 -13.77 12.78
N ILE A 324 -11.34 -14.57 12.90
CA ILE A 324 -10.30 -14.70 11.88
C ILE A 324 -9.98 -16.18 11.67
N GLY A 325 -9.76 -16.57 10.42
CA GLY A 325 -9.24 -17.90 10.08
C GLY A 325 -7.85 -18.11 10.68
N THR A 326 -6.83 -17.55 10.04
CA THR A 326 -5.42 -17.67 10.47
C THR A 326 -4.83 -16.30 10.78
N LEU A 327 -4.23 -16.16 11.95
CA LEU A 327 -3.30 -15.08 12.26
C LEU A 327 -1.86 -15.59 12.15
N GLU A 328 -1.08 -15.08 11.21
CA GLU A 328 0.33 -15.39 11.07
C GLU A 328 1.20 -14.17 11.38
N VAL A 329 2.10 -14.27 12.35
CA VAL A 329 3.15 -13.29 12.63
C VAL A 329 4.45 -13.82 12.07
N ALA A 330 4.85 -13.28 10.92
CA ALA A 330 5.97 -13.78 10.13
C ALA A 330 7.21 -12.90 10.15
N GLY A 331 7.05 -11.59 10.40
CA GLY A 331 8.20 -10.72 10.61
C GLY A 331 8.79 -10.90 12.01
N ASP A 332 10.08 -10.59 12.13
CA ASP A 332 10.85 -10.76 13.37
C ASP A 332 10.62 -9.58 14.33
N ASN A 333 10.68 -9.85 15.63
CA ASN A 333 10.51 -8.85 16.71
C ASN A 333 9.14 -8.16 16.71
N ILE A 334 8.10 -8.86 16.26
CA ILE A 334 6.72 -8.34 16.19
C ILE A 334 5.90 -8.89 17.34
N THR A 335 5.07 -8.06 17.96
CA THR A 335 4.02 -8.53 18.87
C THR A 335 2.64 -8.21 18.31
N ALA A 336 1.83 -9.26 18.11
CA ALA A 336 0.42 -9.12 17.76
C ALA A 336 -0.47 -9.39 18.99
N PHE A 337 -1.43 -8.51 19.24
CA PHE A 337 -2.38 -8.60 20.34
C PHE A 337 -3.75 -8.97 19.79
N ALA A 338 -4.19 -10.19 20.07
CA ALA A 338 -5.51 -10.66 19.74
C ALA A 338 -6.44 -10.39 20.93
N THR A 339 -7.27 -9.34 20.81
CA THR A 339 -8.18 -8.86 21.87
C THR A 339 -9.62 -9.05 21.44
N ASP A 340 -10.41 -9.78 22.24
CA ASP A 340 -11.78 -10.20 21.85
C ASP A 340 -11.80 -10.87 20.46
N ALA A 341 -10.83 -11.76 20.21
CA ALA A 341 -10.60 -12.39 18.93
C ALA A 341 -10.81 -13.91 18.98
N ASN A 342 -11.50 -14.48 17.99
CA ASN A 342 -11.63 -15.92 17.81
C ASN A 342 -10.79 -16.34 16.60
N LEU A 343 -9.70 -17.06 16.86
CA LEU A 343 -8.76 -17.53 15.85
C LEU A 343 -8.97 -19.02 15.60
N THR A 344 -9.11 -19.42 14.33
CA THR A 344 -9.01 -20.86 14.01
C THR A 344 -7.56 -21.33 14.11
N LYS A 345 -6.62 -20.52 13.63
CA LYS A 345 -5.19 -20.82 13.70
C LYS A 345 -4.39 -19.57 14.05
N ALA A 346 -3.35 -19.74 14.84
CA ALA A 346 -2.29 -18.77 15.01
C ALA A 346 -0.94 -19.38 14.65
N VAL A 347 -0.09 -18.63 13.97
CA VAL A 347 1.25 -19.05 13.57
C VAL A 347 2.22 -17.94 13.94
N VAL A 348 3.30 -18.30 14.65
CA VAL A 348 4.41 -17.40 14.94
C VAL A 348 5.66 -17.96 14.26
N SER A 349 5.93 -17.45 13.07
CA SER A 349 7.04 -17.90 12.23
C SER A 349 8.24 -16.96 12.26
N GLY A 350 8.04 -15.68 12.55
CA GLY A 350 9.12 -14.72 12.79
C GLY A 350 9.84 -14.96 14.10
N ASP A 351 11.12 -14.63 14.15
CA ASP A 351 11.99 -14.78 15.32
C ASP A 351 11.75 -13.67 16.35
N TYR A 352 11.86 -13.98 17.64
CA TYR A 352 11.61 -13.05 18.75
C TYR A 352 10.21 -12.40 18.72
N SER A 353 9.27 -13.06 18.05
CA SER A 353 7.92 -12.56 17.82
C SER A 353 6.91 -13.22 18.76
N ALA A 354 5.77 -12.57 18.94
CA ALA A 354 4.74 -13.04 19.85
C ALA A 354 3.32 -12.82 19.33
N ILE A 355 2.43 -13.76 19.68
CA ILE A 355 0.99 -13.52 19.68
C ILE A 355 0.51 -13.55 21.13
N ILE A 356 -0.25 -12.54 21.53
CA ILE A 356 -0.81 -12.40 22.87
C ILE A 356 -2.32 -12.47 22.77
N LEU A 357 -2.94 -13.49 23.35
CA LEU A 357 -4.38 -13.58 23.50
C LEU A 357 -4.80 -12.82 24.75
N ARG A 358 -5.73 -11.87 24.61
CA ARG A 358 -6.27 -11.03 25.69
C ARG A 358 -7.79 -11.08 25.78
N ASP A 359 -8.32 -10.64 26.92
CA ASP A 359 -9.75 -10.50 27.18
C ASP A 359 -10.54 -11.79 26.90
N LYS A 360 -11.51 -11.77 25.98
CA LYS A 360 -12.35 -12.95 25.67
C LYS A 360 -11.85 -13.72 24.44
N SER A 361 -10.57 -13.61 24.12
CA SER A 361 -10.00 -14.27 22.95
C SER A 361 -9.92 -15.79 23.09
N ASN A 362 -10.13 -16.49 21.98
CA ASN A 362 -10.01 -17.94 21.87
C ASN A 362 -9.20 -18.32 20.63
N MET A 363 -8.43 -19.38 20.72
CA MET A 363 -7.65 -19.93 19.62
C MET A 363 -7.82 -21.45 19.56
N LYS A 364 -8.11 -22.02 18.38
CA LYS A 364 -8.14 -23.49 18.25
C LYS A 364 -6.73 -24.06 18.15
N GLU A 365 -5.96 -23.65 17.15
CA GLU A 365 -4.61 -24.19 16.92
C GLU A 365 -3.53 -23.09 16.91
N GLY A 366 -2.50 -23.23 17.73
CA GLY A 366 -1.29 -22.41 17.70
C GLY A 366 -0.10 -23.18 17.14
N ASN A 367 0.75 -22.54 16.35
CA ASN A 367 2.02 -23.10 15.88
C ASN A 367 3.14 -22.08 16.07
N ILE A 368 4.25 -22.48 16.71
CA ILE A 368 5.40 -21.61 16.94
C ILE A 368 6.62 -22.26 16.28
N THR A 369 7.12 -21.63 15.21
CA THR A 369 8.28 -22.10 14.45
C THR A 369 9.47 -21.13 14.54
N GLY A 370 9.24 -19.86 14.86
CA GLY A 370 10.29 -18.86 15.03
C GLY A 370 11.15 -19.10 16.27
N ASN A 371 12.41 -18.69 16.20
CA ASN A 371 13.36 -18.78 17.30
C ASN A 371 13.05 -17.76 18.40
N ALA A 372 13.11 -18.19 19.67
CA ALA A 372 12.80 -17.37 20.85
C ALA A 372 11.42 -16.68 20.78
N SER A 373 10.50 -17.25 20.00
CA SER A 373 9.16 -16.73 19.77
C SER A 373 8.14 -17.35 20.71
N LYS A 374 6.97 -16.73 20.86
CA LYS A 374 6.00 -17.19 21.86
C LYS A 374 4.55 -16.96 21.52
N ILE A 375 3.70 -17.76 22.17
CA ILE A 375 2.27 -17.47 22.31
C ILE A 375 2.00 -17.25 23.80
N ILE A 376 1.41 -16.10 24.14
CA ILE A 376 1.00 -15.75 25.49
C ILE A 376 -0.52 -15.87 25.58
N VAL A 377 -1.02 -16.68 26.51
CA VAL A 377 -2.45 -16.90 26.75
C VAL A 377 -2.79 -16.28 28.10
N GLU A 378 -3.33 -15.06 28.11
CA GLU A 378 -3.66 -14.32 29.35
C GLU A 378 -4.96 -14.83 30.01
N ASN A 379 -5.15 -14.50 31.28
CA ASN A 379 -6.34 -14.85 32.06
C ASN A 379 -7.64 -14.48 31.33
N GLY A 380 -8.60 -15.40 31.33
CA GLY A 380 -9.87 -15.24 30.60
C GLY A 380 -9.83 -15.71 29.14
N THR A 381 -8.65 -16.03 28.60
CA THR A 381 -8.48 -16.56 27.24
C THR A 381 -8.18 -18.06 27.23
N ALA A 382 -8.39 -18.69 26.07
CA ALA A 382 -8.17 -20.11 25.90
C ALA A 382 -7.53 -20.49 24.56
N ALA A 383 -6.73 -21.55 24.58
CA ALA A 383 -6.19 -22.24 23.41
C ALA A 383 -6.50 -23.75 23.47
N ASP A 384 -6.97 -24.34 22.38
CA ASP A 384 -7.21 -25.79 22.36
C ASP A 384 -5.90 -26.57 22.22
N LYS A 385 -5.07 -26.24 21.24
CA LYS A 385 -3.78 -26.90 21.02
C LYS A 385 -2.71 -25.91 20.61
N ILE A 386 -1.50 -26.07 21.14
CA ILE A 386 -0.31 -25.34 20.67
C ILE A 386 0.80 -26.32 20.32
N THR A 387 1.35 -26.21 19.11
CA THR A 387 2.51 -26.97 18.66
C THR A 387 3.75 -26.08 18.62
N ILE A 388 4.85 -26.55 19.20
CA ILE A 388 6.13 -25.84 19.23
C ILE A 388 7.16 -26.64 18.44
N SER A 389 7.83 -25.98 17.49
CA SER A 389 8.99 -26.54 16.79
C SER A 389 10.16 -25.55 16.64
N GLY A 390 9.96 -24.28 17.01
CA GLY A 390 11.04 -23.28 17.05
C GLY A 390 11.98 -23.48 18.23
N SER A 391 13.25 -23.11 18.07
CA SER A 391 14.24 -23.10 19.15
C SER A 391 13.88 -22.03 20.19
N ASP A 392 14.05 -22.33 21.48
CA ASP A 392 13.73 -21.42 22.60
C ASP A 392 12.29 -20.85 22.59
N ALA A 393 11.40 -21.47 21.84
CA ALA A 393 10.01 -21.05 21.72
C ALA A 393 9.22 -21.40 22.98
N LYS A 394 8.27 -20.53 23.35
CA LYS A 394 7.54 -20.63 24.62
C LYS A 394 6.03 -20.48 24.47
N VAL A 395 5.33 -21.15 25.38
CA VAL A 395 3.94 -20.82 25.71
C VAL A 395 3.94 -20.26 27.13
N GLU A 396 3.42 -19.06 27.30
CA GLU A 396 3.40 -18.33 28.58
C GLU A 396 1.96 -17.86 28.90
N GLY A 397 1.74 -17.42 30.14
CA GLY A 397 0.47 -16.82 30.57
C GLY A 397 -0.27 -17.60 31.66
N ASP A 398 -1.40 -17.06 32.09
CA ASP A 398 -2.27 -17.56 33.17
C ASP A 398 -3.68 -17.94 32.68
N GLY A 399 -3.88 -17.98 31.36
CA GLY A 399 -5.08 -18.52 30.71
C GLY A 399 -5.06 -20.04 30.55
N THR A 400 -6.03 -20.57 29.80
CA THR A 400 -6.21 -22.03 29.64
C THR A 400 -5.62 -22.53 28.33
N VAL A 401 -4.73 -23.53 28.38
CA VAL A 401 -4.25 -24.26 27.19
C VAL A 401 -4.53 -25.75 27.40
N LYS A 402 -5.31 -26.38 26.52
CA LYS A 402 -5.72 -27.78 26.72
C LYS A 402 -4.62 -28.77 26.35
N ASP A 403 -3.91 -28.53 25.26
CA ASP A 403 -2.83 -29.39 24.76
C ASP A 403 -1.62 -28.58 24.30
N VAL A 404 -0.42 -29.03 24.66
CA VAL A 404 0.85 -28.46 24.18
C VAL A 404 1.72 -29.60 23.67
N GLU A 405 2.02 -29.58 22.38
CA GLU A 405 2.88 -30.55 21.71
C GLU A 405 4.23 -29.89 21.37
N VAL A 406 5.34 -30.48 21.81
CA VAL A 406 6.69 -30.04 21.46
C VAL A 406 7.29 -31.02 20.46
N LYS A 407 7.62 -30.55 19.27
CA LYS A 407 8.27 -31.31 18.20
C LYS A 407 9.76 -30.99 18.18
N ALA A 408 10.58 -32.03 18.36
CA ALA A 408 12.03 -31.96 18.38
C ALA A 408 12.63 -31.96 16.96
#